data_AF-A0A329RNA1-F1
#
_entry.id   AF-A0A329RNA1-F1
#
_cell.length_a   1.000
_cell.length_b   1.000
_cell.length_c   1.000
_cell.angle_alpha   90.00
_cell.angle_beta   90.00
_cell.angle_gamma   90.00
#
_symmetry.space_group_name_H-M   'P 1'
#
loop_
_entity.id
_entity.type
_entity.pdbx_description
1 polymer ?
#
loop_
_entity_poly.entity_id
_entity_poly.type
_entity_poly.pdbx_seq_one_letter_code
_entity_poly.pdbx_strand_id
1 'polypeptide(L)'
;MGHKQVEATRVWEDNRGAIALANNAGYHARTKHVDIRHHFIRENVERRTLKVDYVDTKRQLADMFTKALGTKTLAFLREVSNIETKVSVP
;
A
#
# COMPACT_ATOMS: atom_id res chain seq x y z
N MET A 1 -2.17 -14.23 15.97
CA MET A 1 -2.78 -12.88 16.01
C MET A 1 -2.98 -12.53 17.48
N GLY A 2 -2.36 -11.46 18.00
CA GLY A 2 -2.35 -11.20 19.46
C GLY A 2 -1.26 -10.25 19.96
N HIS A 3 -0.43 -9.69 19.09
CA HIS A 3 0.52 -8.66 19.49
C HIS A 3 -0.19 -7.32 19.59
N LYS A 4 -0.04 -6.64 20.73
CA LYS A 4 -0.57 -5.29 20.92
C LYS A 4 0.10 -4.37 19.91
N GLN A 5 -0.71 -3.71 19.10
CA GLN A 5 -0.23 -2.67 18.21
C GLN A 5 0.22 -1.47 19.06
N VAL A 6 1.52 -1.19 19.07
CA VAL A 6 2.11 -0.10 19.86
C VAL A 6 2.07 1.23 19.10
N GLU A 7 2.20 1.16 17.78
CA GLU A 7 2.21 2.32 16.88
C GLU A 7 1.37 2.08 15.62
N ALA A 8 1.04 3.16 14.91
CA ALA A 8 0.28 3.09 13.67
C ALA A 8 1.00 2.22 12.63
N THR A 9 0.30 1.26 12.03
CA THR A 9 0.87 0.45 10.95
C THR A 9 1.08 1.34 9.74
N ARG A 10 2.33 1.44 9.29
CA ARG A 10 2.72 2.21 8.11
C ARG A 10 2.31 1.44 6.84
N VAL A 11 1.57 2.10 5.96
CA VAL A 11 1.20 1.61 4.63
C VAL A 11 1.79 2.58 3.59
N TRP A 12 2.43 2.03 2.57
CA TRP A 12 3.06 2.80 1.50
C TRP A 12 2.20 2.76 0.24
N GLU A 13 1.76 3.93 -0.22
CA GLU A 13 0.88 4.09 -1.39
C GLU A 13 1.52 5.02 -2.41
N ASP A 14 1.41 4.69 -3.69
CA ASP A 14 1.91 5.55 -4.77
C ASP A 14 0.78 6.38 -5.42
N ASN A 15 -0.47 5.96 -5.21
CA ASN A 15 -1.64 6.70 -5.65
C ASN A 15 -1.98 7.86 -4.69
N ARG A 16 -1.55 9.08 -5.07
CA ARG A 16 -1.86 10.30 -4.33
C ARG A 16 -3.35 10.54 -4.11
N GLY A 17 -4.21 10.11 -5.03
CA GLY A 17 -5.67 10.19 -4.86
C GLY A 17 -6.17 9.29 -3.73
N ALA A 18 -5.64 8.06 -3.62
CA ALA A 18 -5.96 7.16 -2.52
C ALA A 18 -5.47 7.71 -1.17
N ILE A 19 -4.27 8.29 -1.14
CA ILE A 19 -3.71 8.96 0.06
C ILE A 19 -4.60 10.14 0.48
N ALA A 20 -5.02 10.96 -0.48
CA ALA A 20 -5.87 12.11 -0.22
C ALA A 20 -7.25 11.68 0.30
N LEU A 21 -7.84 10.63 -0.27
CA LEU A 21 -9.10 10.04 0.21
C LEU A 21 -8.95 9.51 1.64
N ALA A 22 -7.85 8.80 1.95
CA ALA A 22 -7.56 8.31 3.30
C ALA A 22 -7.40 9.47 4.31
N ASN A 23 -6.84 10.60 3.89
CA ASN A 23 -6.59 11.80 4.70
C ASN A 23 -7.69 12.86 4.61
N ASN A 24 -8.89 12.51 4.13
CA ASN A 24 -10.08 13.37 4.18
C ASN A 24 -10.15 14.51 3.13
N ALA A 25 -9.53 14.37 1.96
CA ALA A 25 -9.72 15.30 0.84
C ALA A 25 -11.07 15.06 0.15
N GLY A 26 -12.05 15.94 0.39
CA GLY A 26 -13.23 16.15 -0.46
C GLY A 26 -13.98 14.87 -0.89
N TYR A 27 -14.83 14.35 0.00
CA TYR A 27 -15.64 13.18 -0.31
C TYR A 27 -16.83 13.52 -1.22
N HIS A 28 -16.90 12.87 -2.39
CA HIS A 28 -18.08 12.88 -3.26
C HIS A 28 -18.61 11.45 -3.39
N ALA A 29 -19.62 11.13 -2.58
CA ALA A 29 -20.32 9.84 -2.58
C ALA A 29 -20.91 9.56 -3.96
N ARG A 30 -20.32 8.63 -4.73
CA ARG A 30 -20.98 8.08 -5.93
C ARG A 30 -20.98 6.56 -6.01
N THR A 31 -20.42 5.83 -5.04
CA THR A 31 -20.55 4.36 -5.03
C THR A 31 -20.34 3.71 -3.65
N LYS A 32 -21.36 2.98 -3.17
CA LYS A 32 -21.39 2.32 -1.83
C LYS A 32 -20.16 1.48 -1.48
N HIS A 33 -19.55 0.78 -2.45
CA HIS A 33 -18.39 -0.07 -2.20
C HIS A 33 -17.09 0.71 -1.94
N VAL A 34 -16.99 1.93 -2.50
CA VAL A 34 -15.91 2.86 -2.22
C VAL A 34 -16.15 3.48 -0.86
N ASP A 35 -17.39 3.87 -0.57
CA ASP A 35 -17.79 4.51 0.67
C ASP A 35 -17.44 3.67 1.90
N ILE A 36 -17.81 2.39 1.93
CA ILE A 36 -17.53 1.50 3.07
C ILE A 36 -16.02 1.35 3.31
N ARG A 37 -15.24 1.12 2.25
CA ARG A 37 -13.78 0.97 2.37
C ARG A 37 -13.10 2.27 2.77
N HIS A 38 -13.59 3.38 2.25
CA HIS A 38 -13.09 4.71 2.56
C HIS A 38 -13.37 5.09 4.01
N HIS A 39 -14.58 4.88 4.53
CA HIS A 39 -14.89 5.06 5.95
C HIS A 39 -13.99 4.20 6.82
N PHE A 40 -13.82 2.92 6.47
CA PHE A 40 -12.94 2.02 7.22
C PHE A 40 -11.48 2.54 7.27
N ILE A 41 -10.89 2.91 6.12
CA ILE A 41 -9.50 3.38 6.09
C ILE A 41 -9.36 4.69 6.87
N ARG A 42 -10.28 5.64 6.67
CA ARG A 42 -10.27 6.93 7.34
C ARG A 42 -10.38 6.78 8.86
N GLU A 43 -11.31 5.96 9.35
CA GLU A 43 -11.46 5.72 10.79
C GLU A 43 -10.19 5.14 11.41
N ASN A 44 -9.49 4.25 10.69
CA ASN A 44 -8.22 3.71 11.18
C ASN A 44 -7.08 4.73 11.15
N VAL A 45 -7.05 5.62 10.16
CA VAL A 45 -6.10 6.75 10.13
C VAL A 45 -6.37 7.72 11.28
N GLU A 46 -7.64 8.08 11.51
CA GLU A 46 -8.08 8.95 12.61
C GLU A 46 -7.78 8.33 13.99
N ARG A 47 -8.00 7.01 14.14
CA ARG A 47 -7.65 6.24 15.35
C ARG A 47 -6.14 6.02 15.52
N ARG A 48 -5.31 6.48 14.58
CA ARG A 48 -3.85 6.27 14.54
C ARG A 48 -3.46 4.79 14.58
N THR A 49 -4.33 3.91 14.08
CA THR A 49 -4.00 2.49 13.86
C THR A 49 -3.39 2.28 12.48
N LEU A 50 -3.60 3.20 11.54
CA LEU A 50 -2.95 3.23 10.24
C LEU A 50 -2.31 4.58 9.96
N LYS A 51 -1.18 4.55 9.24
CA LYS A 51 -0.55 5.74 8.65
C LYS A 51 -0.24 5.45 7.19
N VAL A 52 -0.80 6.23 6.28
CA VAL A 52 -0.58 6.08 4.84
C VAL A 52 0.43 7.14 4.38
N ASP A 53 1.58 6.70 3.88
CA ASP A 53 2.63 7.57 3.36
C ASP A 53 2.89 7.31 1.86
N TYR A 54 3.37 8.34 1.18
CA TYR A 54 3.68 8.27 -0.24
C TYR A 54 4.96 7.46 -0.52
N VAL A 55 4.91 6.59 -1.52
CA VAL A 55 6.08 5.97 -2.15
C VAL A 55 6.07 6.26 -3.65
N ASP A 56 7.25 6.45 -4.26
CA ASP A 56 7.36 6.58 -5.71
C ASP A 56 6.93 5.27 -6.41
N THR A 57 6.17 5.35 -7.50
CA THR A 57 5.69 4.18 -8.26
C THR A 57 6.84 3.25 -8.67
N LYS A 58 8.03 3.79 -9.00
CA LYS A 58 9.20 2.96 -9.35
C LYS A 58 9.72 2.14 -8.17
N ARG A 59 9.36 2.51 -6.94
CA ARG A 59 9.77 1.86 -5.69
C ARG A 59 8.62 1.10 -5.01
N GLN A 60 7.45 1.04 -5.64
CA GLN A 60 6.31 0.30 -5.10
C GLN A 60 6.54 -1.20 -5.26
N LEU A 61 7.09 -1.84 -4.23
CA LEU A 61 7.38 -3.28 -4.22
C LEU A 61 6.13 -4.14 -4.42
N ALA A 62 4.96 -3.65 -3.99
CA ALA A 62 3.68 -4.35 -4.17
C ALA A 62 3.30 -4.55 -5.64
N ASP A 63 3.85 -3.74 -6.56
CA ASP A 63 3.58 -3.87 -8.00
C ASP A 63 4.08 -5.20 -8.56
N MET A 64 5.14 -5.79 -7.98
CA MET A 64 5.61 -7.11 -8.40
C MET A 64 4.58 -8.22 -8.19
N PHE A 65 3.66 -8.03 -7.26
CA PHE A 65 2.63 -9.01 -6.89
C PHE A 65 1.27 -8.71 -7.50
N THR A 66 1.05 -7.50 -8.01
CA THR A 66 -0.27 -7.03 -8.44
C THR A 66 -0.34 -6.66 -9.93
N LYS A 67 0.81 -6.44 -10.59
CA LYS A 67 0.88 -6.00 -11.99
C LYS A 67 1.74 -6.94 -12.83
N ALA A 68 1.41 -7.04 -14.12
CA ALA A 68 2.28 -7.62 -15.12
C ALA A 68 3.36 -6.59 -15.50
N LEU A 69 4.52 -6.65 -14.84
CA LEU A 69 5.63 -5.73 -15.08
C LEU A 69 6.57 -6.22 -16.18
N GLY A 70 7.15 -5.29 -16.93
CA GLY A 70 8.23 -5.61 -17.87
C GLY A 70 9.49 -6.10 -17.13
N THR A 71 10.28 -6.94 -17.80
CA THR A 71 11.44 -7.65 -17.20
C THR A 71 12.40 -6.72 -16.46
N LYS A 72 12.70 -5.55 -17.02
CA LYS A 72 13.60 -4.56 -16.39
C LYS A 72 13.06 -4.04 -15.06
N THR A 73 11.79 -3.66 -15.02
CA THR A 73 11.14 -3.14 -13.81
C THR A 73 11.00 -4.22 -12.74
N LEU A 74 10.62 -5.45 -13.15
CA LEU A 74 10.53 -6.57 -12.22
C LEU A 74 11.89 -6.94 -11.63
N ALA A 75 12.96 -6.95 -12.44
CA ALA A 75 14.31 -7.23 -11.96
C ALA A 75 14.78 -6.17 -10.95
N PHE A 76 14.57 -4.89 -11.25
CA PHE A 76 14.89 -3.80 -10.33
C PHE A 76 14.13 -3.93 -9.00
N LEU A 77 12.82 -4.15 -9.03
CA LEU A 77 12.03 -4.27 -7.81
C LEU A 77 12.43 -5.50 -6.98
N ARG A 78 12.81 -6.61 -7.62
CA ARG A 78 13.33 -7.81 -6.92
C ARG A 78 14.63 -7.51 -6.19
N GLU A 79 15.58 -6.85 -6.86
CA GLU A 79 16.87 -6.48 -6.28
C GLU A 79 16.70 -5.61 -5.02
N VAL A 80 15.81 -4.62 -5.08
CA VAL A 80 15.59 -3.68 -3.96
C VAL A 80 14.60 -4.19 -2.91
N SER A 81 14.00 -5.37 -3.10
CA SER A 81 12.99 -5.94 -2.18
C SER A 81 13.57 -6.62 -0.95
N ASN A 82 14.88 -6.87 -0.91
CA ASN A 82 15.54 -7.71 0.10
C ASN A 82 14.93 -9.11 0.26
N ILE A 83 14.18 -9.59 -0.74
CA ILE A 83 13.64 -10.95 -0.75
C ILE A 83 14.73 -11.89 -1.25
N GLU A 84 15.16 -12.82 -0.40
CA GLU A 84 16.08 -13.87 -0.81
C GLU A 84 15.41 -14.80 -1.82
N THR A 85 15.92 -14.81 -3.04
CA THR A 85 15.51 -15.82 -4.02
C THR A 85 16.13 -17.15 -3.63
N LYS A 86 15.32 -18.11 -3.18
CA LYS A 86 15.78 -19.50 -3.13
C LYS A 86 16.15 -19.92 -4.55
N VAL A 87 17.45 -20.05 -4.81
CA VAL A 87 17.95 -20.68 -6.03
C VAL A 87 17.47 -22.13 -5.96
N SER A 88 16.49 -22.49 -6.77
CA SER A 88 16.23 -23.89 -7.04
C SER A 88 17.40 -24.39 -7.87
N VAL A 89 18.32 -25.10 -7.22
CA VAL A 89 19.37 -25.86 -7.89
C VAL A 89 18.67 -26.92 -8.76
N PRO A 90 19.08 -27.13 -10.03
CA PRO A 90 18.47 -28.11 -10.92
C PRO A 90 18.51 -29.54 -10.39
#